data_AF-A0A2G9S482-F1
#
_entry.id   AF-A0A2G9S482-F1
#
_cell.length_a   1.000
_cell.length_b   1.000
_cell.length_c   1.000
_cell.angle_alpha   90.00
_cell.angle_beta   90.00
_cell.angle_gamma   90.00
#
_symmetry.space_group_name_H-M   'P 1'
#
loop_
_entity.id
_entity.type
_entity.pdbx_description
1 polymer ?
#
loop_
_entity_poly.entity_id
_entity_poly.type
_entity_poly.pdbx_seq_one_letter_code
_entity_poly.pdbx_strand_id
1 'polypeptide(L)'
;MSNISVFILSHKRYGYYIHGRSVHGHSDTNMEEMNLNLKREAENMCSQRGLQPNSDIQTFQISISGRVRTQFDRIHSNLTKNHGPSRFLQNSPTASEQSTKAYHTMNKFLSAFIDHAFKDMDYFVKDKLLLERCFRHIRGVAGQKNLASKTLIDERFLI
;
A
#
# COMPACT_ATOMS: atom_id res chain seq x y z
N MET A 1 -13.43 -0.45 6.12
CA MET A 1 -12.19 0.13 5.57
C MET A 1 -10.96 -0.09 6.43
N SER A 2 -10.18 -1.14 6.14
CA SER A 2 -8.84 -1.33 6.70
C SER A 2 -7.80 -0.76 5.73
N ASN A 3 -6.91 0.07 6.24
CA ASN A 3 -5.98 0.86 5.46
C ASN A 3 -4.68 0.08 5.18
N ILE A 4 -4.65 -0.70 4.10
CA ILE A 4 -3.48 -1.51 3.73
C ILE A 4 -2.58 -0.73 2.76
N SER A 5 -1.28 -0.79 3.01
CA SER A 5 -0.24 -0.39 2.05
C SER A 5 0.64 -1.58 1.76
N VAL A 6 1.04 -1.74 0.50
CA VAL A 6 1.83 -2.86 0.02
C VAL A 6 3.11 -2.30 -0.60
N PHE A 7 4.24 -2.75 -0.07
CA PHE A 7 5.57 -2.43 -0.58
C PHE A 7 6.18 -3.71 -1.17
N ILE A 8 6.51 -3.69 -2.46
CA ILE A 8 6.98 -4.86 -3.20
C ILE A 8 8.27 -4.49 -3.92
N LEU A 9 9.30 -5.33 -3.83
CA LEU A 9 10.52 -5.19 -4.64
C LEU A 9 10.54 -6.28 -5.71
N SER A 10 10.37 -5.91 -6.98
CA SER A 10 10.50 -6.85 -8.11
C SER A 10 11.96 -7.06 -8.53
N HIS A 11 12.82 -6.09 -8.23
CA HIS A 11 14.27 -6.18 -8.42
C HIS A 11 15.02 -5.66 -7.18
N LYS A 12 16.35 -5.75 -7.19
CA LYS A 12 17.19 -5.41 -6.02
C LYS A 12 16.87 -4.04 -5.42
N ARG A 13 16.63 -3.03 -6.26
CA ARG A 13 16.35 -1.64 -5.83
C ARG A 13 15.17 -1.01 -6.55
N TYR A 14 14.33 -1.82 -7.19
CA TYR A 14 13.17 -1.34 -7.93
C TYR A 14 11.95 -2.17 -7.58
N GLY A 15 10.80 -1.50 -7.51
CA GLY A 15 9.56 -2.14 -7.15
C GLY A 15 8.37 -1.20 -7.17
N TYR A 16 7.37 -1.53 -6.38
CA TYR A 16 6.08 -0.89 -6.36
C TYR A 16 5.66 -0.56 -4.93
N TYR A 17 5.10 0.62 -4.75
CA TYR A 17 4.34 0.99 -3.56
C TYR A 17 2.88 1.17 -3.95
N ILE A 18 2.00 0.48 -3.25
CA ILE A 18 0.56 0.51 -3.47
C ILE A 18 -0.12 0.88 -2.16
N HIS A 19 -1.10 1.77 -2.19
CA HIS A 19 -1.92 2.07 -1.01
C HIS A 19 -3.41 2.07 -1.35
N GLY A 20 -4.24 1.82 -0.34
CA GLY A 20 -5.69 2.00 -0.46
C GLY A 20 -6.11 3.47 -0.56
N ARG A 21 -7.29 3.71 -1.15
CA ARG A 21 -7.91 5.05 -1.25
C ARG A 21 -8.41 5.56 0.08
N SER A 22 -8.93 4.66 0.92
CA SER A 22 -9.47 5.04 2.22
C SER A 22 -8.37 5.69 3.07
N VAL A 23 -8.74 6.83 3.67
CA VAL A 23 -7.94 7.54 4.67
C VAL A 23 -8.33 7.11 6.09
N HIS A 24 -9.43 6.37 6.21
CA HIS A 24 -10.06 5.99 7.47
C HIS A 24 -9.40 4.72 8.03
N GLY A 25 -8.84 4.81 9.23
CA GLY A 25 -8.06 3.73 9.85
C GLY A 25 -8.88 2.57 10.43
N HIS A 26 -10.21 2.68 10.46
CA HIS A 26 -11.10 1.69 11.05
C HIS A 26 -12.19 1.26 10.07
N SER A 27 -12.53 -0.02 10.12
CA SER A 27 -13.51 -0.58 9.21
C SER A 27 -14.95 -0.55 9.69
N ASP A 28 -15.12 -0.51 11.00
CA ASP A 28 -16.40 -0.72 11.67
C ASP A 28 -16.84 0.64 12.21
N THR A 29 -17.51 1.41 11.35
CA THR A 29 -18.08 2.72 11.69
C THR A 29 -19.59 2.64 11.50
N ASN A 30 -20.33 3.47 12.24
CA ASN A 30 -21.78 3.56 12.03
C ASN A 30 -22.11 4.20 10.66
N MET A 31 -23.37 4.09 10.21
CA MET A 31 -23.82 4.62 8.91
C MET A 31 -23.67 6.14 8.80
N GLU A 32 -23.84 6.88 9.89
CA GLU A 32 -23.72 8.35 9.90
C GLU A 32 -22.27 8.78 9.66
N GLU A 33 -21.33 8.16 10.39
CA GLU A 33 -19.90 8.37 10.23
C GLU A 33 -19.44 7.94 8.84
N MET A 34 -19.96 6.82 8.32
CA MET A 34 -19.69 6.39 6.96
C MET A 34 -20.16 7.44 5.93
N ASN A 35 -21.38 7.98 6.08
CA ASN A 35 -21.90 9.01 5.19
C ASN A 35 -21.08 10.31 5.26
N LEU A 36 -20.65 10.71 6.46
CA LEU A 36 -19.78 11.88 6.64
C LEU A 36 -18.41 11.66 5.99
N ASN A 37 -17.86 10.47 6.11
CA ASN A 37 -16.60 10.08 5.47
C ASN A 37 -16.72 10.10 3.94
N LEU A 38 -17.81 9.59 3.37
CA LEU A 38 -18.08 9.63 1.93
C LEU A 38 -18.25 11.06 1.41
N LYS A 39 -18.93 11.94 2.15
CA LYS A 39 -19.05 13.36 1.79
C LYS A 39 -17.69 14.05 1.78
N ARG A 40 -16.87 13.81 2.81
CA ARG A 40 -15.50 14.36 2.87
C ARG A 40 -14.61 13.83 1.74
N GLU A 41 -14.76 12.57 1.36
CA GLU A 41 -14.05 11.98 0.22
C GLU A 41 -14.49 12.63 -1.11
N ALA A 42 -15.80 12.83 -1.31
CA ALA A 42 -16.35 13.51 -2.49
C ALA A 42 -15.89 14.97 -2.61
N GLU A 43 -15.69 15.65 -1.48
CA GLU A 43 -15.21 17.04 -1.41
C GLU A 43 -13.67 17.15 -1.42
N ASN A 44 -12.93 16.04 -1.57
CA ASN A 44 -11.47 15.97 -1.43
C ASN A 44 -10.93 16.52 -0.08
N MET A 45 -11.76 16.53 0.96
CA MET A 45 -11.46 16.99 2.33
C MET A 45 -10.87 15.86 3.20
N CYS A 46 -10.13 14.96 2.57
CA CYS A 46 -9.50 13.80 3.19
C CYS A 46 -7.99 13.82 2.96
N SER A 47 -7.21 13.30 3.92
CA SER A 47 -5.75 13.26 3.80
C SER A 47 -5.33 12.36 2.65
N GLN A 48 -4.82 12.94 1.56
CA GLN A 48 -4.35 12.14 0.44
C GLN A 48 -3.16 11.28 0.87
N ARG A 49 -3.25 9.98 0.57
CA ARG A 49 -2.17 9.02 0.80
C ARG A 49 -1.38 8.86 -0.49
N GLY A 50 -0.13 8.41 -0.36
CA GLY A 50 0.74 8.19 -1.50
C GLY A 50 2.13 8.76 -1.26
N LEU A 51 2.97 8.67 -2.28
CA LEU A 51 4.35 9.14 -2.23
C LEU A 51 4.54 10.55 -2.80
N GLN A 52 3.51 11.07 -3.45
CA GLN A 52 3.50 12.39 -4.05
C GLN A 52 2.30 13.17 -3.52
N PRO A 53 2.48 14.44 -3.16
CA PRO A 53 1.35 15.28 -2.75
C PRO A 53 0.40 15.49 -3.92
N ASN A 54 -0.89 15.69 -3.64
CA ASN A 54 -1.90 16.07 -4.63
C ASN A 54 -2.05 15.09 -5.81
N SER A 55 -1.92 13.78 -5.53
CA SER A 55 -1.94 12.73 -6.55
C SER A 55 -2.96 11.65 -6.21
N ASP A 56 -3.88 11.38 -7.14
CA ASP A 56 -4.87 10.30 -7.02
C ASP A 56 -4.31 8.92 -7.40
N ILE A 57 -3.00 8.85 -7.66
CA ILE A 57 -2.33 7.63 -8.07
C ILE A 57 -2.12 6.74 -6.84
N GLN A 58 -2.69 5.53 -6.87
CA GLN A 58 -2.52 4.55 -5.79
C GLN A 58 -1.32 3.61 -5.97
N THR A 59 -0.70 3.60 -7.15
CA THR A 59 0.38 2.68 -7.49
C THR A 59 1.57 3.45 -8.02
N PHE A 60 2.66 3.43 -7.28
CA PHE A 60 3.91 4.09 -7.60
C PHE A 60 4.96 3.07 -8.00
N GLN A 61 5.63 3.31 -9.11
CA GLN A 61 6.88 2.64 -9.43
C GLN A 61 7.99 3.37 -8.69
N ILE A 62 8.81 2.66 -7.93
CA ILE A 62 9.83 3.28 -7.09
C ILE A 62 11.19 2.65 -7.32
N SER A 63 12.23 3.47 -7.15
CA SER A 63 13.60 3.01 -6.96
C SER A 63 14.09 3.43 -5.59
N ILE A 64 14.78 2.55 -4.88
CA ILE A 64 15.24 2.78 -3.51
C ILE A 64 16.75 2.85 -3.43
N SER A 65 17.26 3.55 -2.42
CA SER A 65 18.69 3.54 -2.11
C SER A 65 19.19 2.14 -1.74
N GLY A 66 20.50 1.90 -1.89
CA GLY A 66 21.13 0.66 -1.47
C GLY A 66 21.01 0.40 0.04
N ARG A 67 21.03 1.47 0.85
CA ARG A 67 20.88 1.38 2.32
C ARG A 67 19.50 0.86 2.72
N VAL A 68 18.43 1.34 2.06
CA VAL A 68 17.06 0.82 2.27
C VAL A 68 17.01 -0.66 1.96
N ARG A 69 17.58 -1.08 0.82
CA ARG A 69 17.59 -2.49 0.43
C ARG A 69 18.31 -3.37 1.46
N THR A 70 19.49 -2.94 1.92
CA THR A 70 20.26 -3.69 2.92
C THR A 70 19.49 -3.83 4.25
N GLN A 71 18.83 -2.76 4.72
CA GLN A 71 18.02 -2.84 5.94
C GLN A 71 16.78 -3.71 5.76
N PHE A 72 16.09 -3.58 4.62
CA PHE A 72 14.97 -4.43 4.28
C PHE A 72 15.36 -5.91 4.29
N ASP A 73 16.44 -6.29 3.59
CA ASP A 73 16.94 -7.67 3.56
C ASP A 73 17.31 -8.17 4.96
N ARG A 74 17.92 -7.33 5.79
CA ARG A 74 18.27 -7.68 7.17
C ARG A 74 17.03 -8.04 7.99
N ILE A 75 16.01 -7.18 7.99
CA ILE A 75 14.76 -7.41 8.73
C ILE A 75 14.02 -8.62 8.14
N HIS A 76 13.95 -8.73 6.81
CA HIS A 76 13.28 -9.83 6.11
C HIS A 76 13.98 -11.18 6.34
N SER A 77 15.31 -11.22 6.39
CA SER A 77 16.04 -12.47 6.64
C SER A 77 15.76 -13.04 8.03
N ASN A 78 15.52 -12.18 9.03
CA ASN A 78 15.10 -12.62 10.37
C ASN A 78 13.68 -13.17 10.37
N LEU A 79 12.79 -12.64 9.51
CA LEU A 79 11.48 -13.23 9.27
C LEU A 79 11.63 -14.62 8.65
N THR A 80 12.37 -14.77 7.55
CA THR A 80 12.42 -16.04 6.80
C THR A 80 13.25 -17.14 7.45
N LYS A 81 14.33 -16.81 8.18
CA LYS A 81 15.14 -17.83 8.90
C LYS A 81 14.33 -18.59 9.95
N ASN A 82 13.32 -17.93 10.53
CA ASN A 82 12.39 -18.55 11.48
C ASN A 82 11.33 -19.44 10.79
N HIS A 83 11.26 -19.44 9.45
CA HIS A 83 10.28 -20.21 8.66
C HIS A 83 10.92 -21.34 7.82
N GLY A 84 12.13 -21.80 8.17
CA GLY A 84 12.74 -23.00 7.57
C GLY A 84 11.87 -24.27 7.76
N PRO A 85 12.23 -25.43 7.15
CA PRO A 85 11.37 -26.61 7.01
C PRO A 85 10.91 -27.31 8.32
N SER A 86 11.16 -26.72 9.49
CA SER A 86 10.64 -27.19 10.79
C SER A 86 9.17 -26.80 11.01
N ARG A 87 8.31 -27.00 10.01
CA ARG A 87 6.84 -26.80 10.11
C ARG A 87 6.17 -27.73 11.13
N PHE A 88 6.91 -28.64 11.76
CA PHE A 88 6.40 -29.57 12.76
C PHE A 88 6.36 -28.99 14.19
N LEU A 89 6.92 -27.79 14.44
CA LEU A 89 7.04 -27.17 15.78
C LEU A 89 6.38 -25.78 15.89
N GLN A 90 5.47 -25.43 14.97
CA GLN A 90 4.88 -24.08 14.89
C GLN A 90 3.79 -23.77 15.93
N ASN A 91 3.32 -24.74 16.72
CA ASN A 91 2.31 -24.49 17.75
C ASN A 91 2.88 -23.94 19.07
N SER A 92 4.15 -23.51 19.10
CA SER A 92 4.69 -22.83 20.29
C SER A 92 4.24 -21.37 20.32
N PRO A 93 3.65 -20.88 21.42
CA PRO A 93 3.29 -19.46 21.58
C PRO A 93 4.48 -18.51 21.35
N THR A 94 5.70 -18.97 21.63
CA THR A 94 6.93 -18.20 21.44
C THR A 94 7.27 -17.91 19.97
N ALA A 95 6.96 -18.84 19.05
CA ALA A 95 7.23 -18.67 17.62
C ALA A 95 6.27 -17.65 16.97
N SER A 96 5.01 -17.64 17.43
CA SER A 96 4.00 -16.65 17.02
C SER A 96 4.34 -15.24 17.49
N GLU A 97 4.79 -15.09 18.74
CA GLU A 97 5.21 -13.81 19.31
C GLU A 97 6.42 -13.22 18.58
N GLN A 98 7.41 -14.07 18.26
CA GLN A 98 8.60 -13.64 17.53
C GLN A 98 8.29 -13.20 16.10
N SER A 99 7.35 -13.88 15.43
CA SER A 99 6.86 -13.51 14.10
C SER A 99 6.18 -12.14 14.15
N THR A 100 5.27 -11.96 15.10
CA THR A 100 4.56 -10.69 15.34
C THR A 100 5.53 -9.53 15.56
N LYS A 101 6.55 -9.71 16.41
CA LYS A 101 7.58 -8.69 16.67
C LYS A 101 8.37 -8.30 15.41
N ALA A 102 8.69 -9.28 14.56
CA ALA A 102 9.40 -9.03 13.32
C ALA A 102 8.53 -8.28 12.29
N TYR A 103 7.23 -8.60 12.19
CA TYR A 103 6.27 -7.83 11.39
C TYR A 103 6.13 -6.38 11.88
N HIS A 104 6.02 -6.16 13.19
CA HIS A 104 6.00 -4.81 13.76
C HIS A 104 7.28 -4.03 13.46
N THR A 105 8.43 -4.70 13.50
CA THR A 105 9.72 -4.10 13.17
C THR A 105 9.75 -3.67 11.70
N MET A 106 9.29 -4.53 10.78
CA MET A 106 9.20 -4.20 9.36
C MET A 106 8.24 -3.03 9.10
N ASN A 107 7.04 -3.06 9.69
CA ASN A 107 6.07 -1.97 9.53
C ASN A 107 6.61 -0.65 10.06
N LYS A 108 7.25 -0.64 11.24
CA LYS A 108 7.86 0.57 11.79
C LYS A 108 8.96 1.12 10.89
N PHE A 109 9.80 0.24 10.34
CA PHE A 109 10.83 0.63 9.38
C PHE A 109 10.23 1.24 8.11
N LEU A 110 9.25 0.56 7.49
CA LEU A 110 8.62 1.03 6.26
C LEU A 110 7.86 2.34 6.46
N SER A 111 7.14 2.52 7.58
CA SER A 111 6.51 3.79 7.92
C SER A 111 7.53 4.92 7.99
N ALA A 112 8.58 4.77 8.81
CA ALA A 112 9.62 5.79 8.95
C ALA A 112 10.35 6.08 7.62
N PHE A 113 10.56 5.05 6.79
CA PHE A 113 11.16 5.20 5.47
C PHE A 113 10.28 6.00 4.51
N ILE A 114 8.98 5.70 4.44
CA ILE A 114 8.03 6.43 3.57
C ILE A 114 7.84 7.87 4.06
N ASP A 115 7.91 8.10 5.37
CA ASP A 115 7.86 9.43 6.00
C ASP A 115 9.19 10.21 5.88
N HIS A 116 10.17 9.70 5.12
CA HIS A 116 11.49 10.30 4.93
C HIS A 116 12.24 10.61 6.24
N ALA A 117 12.04 9.81 7.30
CA ALA A 117 12.66 10.02 8.60
C ALA A 117 14.20 9.81 8.60
N PHE A 118 14.74 9.22 7.54
CA PHE A 118 16.15 8.88 7.40
C PHE A 118 16.79 9.68 6.25
N LYS A 119 17.76 10.55 6.57
CA LYS A 119 18.39 11.45 5.58
C LYS A 119 19.12 10.74 4.42
N ASP A 120 19.54 9.50 4.64
CA ASP A 120 20.37 8.69 3.73
C ASP A 120 19.63 7.49 3.14
N MET A 121 18.33 7.38 3.39
CA MET A 121 17.48 6.27 2.95
C MET A 121 16.26 6.79 2.23
N ASP A 122 16.44 7.11 0.94
CA ASP A 122 15.40 7.74 0.12
C ASP A 122 14.85 6.81 -0.98
N TYR A 123 13.74 7.23 -1.59
CA TYR A 123 13.15 6.65 -2.79
C TYR A 123 12.92 7.68 -3.89
N PHE A 124 12.93 7.19 -5.13
CA PHE A 124 12.59 7.97 -6.30
C PHE A 124 11.35 7.36 -6.95
N VAL A 125 10.28 8.15 -7.06
CA VAL A 125 9.11 7.79 -7.85
C VAL A 125 9.48 7.91 -9.32
N LYS A 126 9.34 6.81 -10.06
CA LYS A 126 9.53 6.81 -11.50
C LYS A 126 8.27 7.27 -12.21
N ASP A 127 8.46 8.11 -13.21
CA ASP A 127 7.38 8.49 -14.11
C ASP A 127 6.91 7.30 -14.91
N LYS A 128 5.58 7.18 -15.01
CA LYS A 128 4.95 6.19 -15.88
C LYS A 128 5.05 6.65 -17.31
N LEU A 129 5.47 5.73 -18.18
CA LEU A 129 5.53 5.94 -19.62
C LEU A 129 4.15 6.38 -20.15
N LEU A 130 4.13 7.21 -21.19
CA LEU A 130 2.89 7.74 -21.77
C LEU A 130 1.89 6.62 -22.13
N LEU A 131 2.39 5.51 -22.67
CA LEU A 131 1.58 4.34 -23.00
C LEU A 131 0.86 3.75 -21.78
N GLU A 132 1.54 3.66 -20.63
CA GLU A 132 0.91 3.17 -19.39
C GLU A 132 -0.21 4.11 -18.91
N ARG A 133 -0.06 5.42 -19.13
CA ARG A 133 -1.11 6.40 -18.83
C ARG A 133 -2.32 6.18 -19.74
N CYS A 134 -2.10 6.00 -21.05
CA CYS A 134 -3.16 5.69 -22.01
C CYS A 134 -3.88 4.38 -21.68
N PHE A 135 -3.14 3.29 -21.41
CA PHE A 135 -3.74 2.01 -21.05
C PHE A 135 -4.56 2.09 -19.76
N ARG A 136 -4.10 2.86 -18.76
CA ARG A 136 -4.90 3.08 -17.55
C ARG A 136 -6.18 3.83 -17.86
N HIS A 137 -6.11 4.89 -18.66
CA HIS A 137 -7.29 5.67 -19.03
C HIS A 137 -8.32 4.78 -19.74
N ILE A 138 -7.89 4.00 -20.72
CA ILE A 138 -8.75 3.04 -21.43
C ILE A 138 -9.36 2.01 -20.46
N ARG A 139 -8.54 1.44 -19.56
CA ARG A 139 -9.00 0.47 -18.57
C ARG A 139 -9.96 1.06 -17.55
N GLY A 140 -9.77 2.33 -17.18
CA GLY A 140 -10.69 3.06 -16.29
C GLY A 140 -12.07 3.20 -16.92
N VAL A 141 -12.12 3.71 -18.16
CA VAL A 141 -13.37 3.87 -18.91
C VAL A 141 -14.04 2.52 -19.18
N ALA A 142 -13.28 1.52 -19.64
CA ALA A 142 -13.83 0.19 -19.90
C ALA A 142 -14.26 -0.53 -18.61
N GLY A 143 -13.52 -0.32 -17.51
CA GLY A 143 -13.79 -0.90 -16.20
C GLY A 143 -15.03 -0.31 -15.54
N GLN A 144 -15.21 1.01 -15.57
CA GLN A 144 -16.43 1.68 -15.07
C GLN A 144 -17.66 1.19 -15.84
N LYS A 145 -17.59 1.12 -17.18
CA LYS A 145 -18.67 0.58 -18.01
C LYS A 145 -19.01 -0.88 -17.66
N ASN A 146 -17.99 -1.71 -17.41
CA ASN A 146 -18.19 -3.11 -17.01
C ASN A 146 -18.86 -3.21 -15.62
N LEU A 147 -18.44 -2.36 -14.68
CA LEU A 147 -18.95 -2.34 -13.32
C LEU A 147 -20.41 -1.87 -13.30
N ALA A 148 -20.72 -0.73 -13.93
CA ALA A 148 -22.09 -0.21 -14.05
C ALA A 148 -23.05 -1.24 -14.66
N SER A 149 -22.62 -1.87 -15.76
CA SER A 149 -23.41 -2.89 -16.44
C SER A 149 -23.68 -4.13 -15.59
N LYS A 150 -22.80 -4.46 -14.63
CA LYS A 150 -22.93 -5.66 -13.79
C LYS A 150 -23.58 -5.39 -12.43
N THR A 151 -23.45 -4.18 -11.90
CA THR A 151 -24.00 -3.82 -10.60
C THR A 151 -25.33 -3.07 -10.68
N LEU A 152 -25.79 -2.72 -11.89
CA LEU A 152 -26.96 -1.85 -12.12
C LEU A 152 -26.84 -0.49 -11.40
N ILE A 153 -25.62 -0.10 -11.04
CA ILE A 153 -25.32 1.21 -10.47
C ILE A 153 -25.10 2.15 -11.65
N ASP A 154 -25.87 3.24 -11.68
CA ASP A 154 -25.73 4.29 -12.70
C ASP A 154 -24.30 4.85 -12.70
N GLU A 155 -23.73 5.03 -13.89
CA GLU A 155 -22.33 5.44 -14.10
C GLU A 155 -21.97 6.72 -13.34
N ARG A 156 -22.96 7.59 -13.07
CA ARG A 156 -22.79 8.83 -12.28
C ARG A 156 -22.39 8.60 -10.83
N PHE A 157 -22.55 7.39 -10.30
CA PHE A 157 -22.18 7.03 -8.93
C PHE A 157 -20.90 6.18 -8.84
N LEU A 158 -20.23 5.91 -9.97
CA LEU A 158 -18.94 5.20 -10.00
C LEU A 158 -17.79 6.20 -9.87
N ILE A 159 -17.35 6.40 -8.63
CA ILE A 159 -16.23 7.27 -8.21
C ILE A 159 -14.86 6.65 -8.57
#